data_AF-A0A0K1E918-F1
#
_entry.id   AF-A0A0K1E918-F1
#
_cell.length_a   1.000
_cell.length_b   1.000
_cell.length_c   1.000
_cell.angle_alpha   90.00
_cell.angle_beta   90.00
_cell.angle_gamma   90.00
#
_symmetry.space_group_name_H-M   'P 1'
#
loop_
_entity.id
_entity.type
_entity.pdbx_description
1 polymer ?
#
loop_
_entity_poly.entity_id
_entity_poly.type
_entity_poly.pdbx_seq_one_letter_code
_entity_poly.pdbx_strand_id
1 'polypeptide(L)'
;MSEDTGRKRLQDLSKSLQEKLTASGDAPVNRRALKTIERLARDLTGESAMPGLRLWRDAAGKFRLQRPPRNAEIALEWQRDITAMVLTAEKFGEPRRLVRYVYEPTEDIFRRMEGEGELHDDLTDTLVEYLYPEAR
;
A
#
# COMPACT_ATOMS: atom_id res chain seq x y z
N MET A 1 -8.60 34.03 21.33
CA MET A 1 -7.51 33.55 20.45
C MET A 1 -8.16 33.19 19.11
N SER A 2 -7.85 33.89 18.02
CA SER A 2 -8.58 33.72 16.75
C SER A 2 -8.14 32.48 15.98
N GLU A 3 -9.10 31.81 15.31
CA GLU A 3 -8.89 30.63 14.46
C GLU A 3 -7.77 30.82 13.42
N ASP A 4 -7.58 32.03 12.92
CA ASP A 4 -6.51 32.37 11.96
C ASP A 4 -5.11 32.11 12.51
N THR A 5 -4.91 32.27 13.82
CA THR A 5 -3.61 32.01 14.46
C THR A 5 -3.32 30.52 14.52
N GLY A 6 -4.36 29.69 14.71
CA GLY A 6 -4.25 28.23 14.68
C GLY A 6 -4.01 27.70 13.27
N ARG A 7 -4.73 28.24 12.28
CA ARG A 7 -4.58 27.86 10.87
C ARG A 7 -3.19 28.16 10.33
N LYS A 8 -2.63 29.33 10.65
CA LYS A 8 -1.28 29.72 10.24
C LYS A 8 -0.22 28.80 10.83
N ARG A 9 -0.32 28.46 12.13
CA ARG A 9 0.60 27.52 12.79
C ARG A 9 0.57 26.13 12.16
N LEU A 10 -0.61 25.65 11.77
CA LEU A 10 -0.75 24.37 11.04
C LEU A 10 -0.09 24.42 9.66
N GLN A 11 -0.25 25.51 8.92
CA GLN A 11 0.39 25.70 7.63
C GLN A 11 1.92 25.77 7.74
N ASP A 12 2.43 26.52 8.72
CA ASP A 12 3.86 26.66 8.97
C ASP A 12 4.49 25.33 9.39
N LEU A 13 3.79 24.55 10.23
CA LEU A 13 4.21 23.20 10.62
C LEU A 13 4.25 22.26 9.40
N SER A 14 3.20 22.26 8.59
CA SER A 14 3.13 21.46 7.36
C SER A 14 4.28 21.77 6.40
N LYS A 15 4.61 23.06 6.24
CA LYS A 15 5.68 23.53 5.36
C LYS A 15 7.06 23.13 5.89
N SER A 16 7.32 23.31 7.18
CA SER A 16 8.59 22.91 7.81
C SER A 16 8.81 21.39 7.75
N LEU A 17 7.75 20.60 7.91
CA LEU A 17 7.80 19.16 7.73
C LEU A 17 8.07 18.78 6.27
N GLN A 18 7.42 19.43 5.30
CA GLN A 18 7.68 19.18 3.88
C GLN A 18 9.13 19.47 3.49
N GLU A 19 9.69 20.57 3.96
CA GLU A 19 11.08 21.00 3.68
C GLU A 19 12.11 20.00 4.26
N LYS A 20 11.95 19.60 5.53
CA LYS A 20 12.81 18.61 6.17
C LYS A 20 12.74 17.24 5.52
N LEU A 21 11.56 16.85 5.06
CA LEU A 21 11.35 15.62 4.33
C LEU A 21 12.09 15.67 2.97
N THR A 22 11.93 16.71 2.15
CA THR A 22 12.60 16.81 0.83
C THR A 22 14.13 16.75 0.85
N ALA A 23 14.78 17.09 1.97
CA ALA A 23 16.24 17.06 2.09
C ALA A 23 16.83 15.64 2.22
N SER A 24 16.01 14.62 2.46
CA SER A 24 16.42 13.22 2.54
C SER A 24 15.75 12.48 1.39
N GLY A 25 16.49 11.76 0.53
CA GLY A 25 15.94 11.01 -0.61
C GLY A 25 14.80 10.03 -0.26
N ASP A 26 14.64 9.72 1.02
CA ASP A 26 13.52 8.98 1.61
C ASP A 26 12.15 9.66 1.43
N ALA A 27 12.04 10.99 1.41
CA ALA A 27 10.73 11.63 1.29
C ALA A 27 10.06 11.50 -0.08
N PRO A 28 10.79 11.59 -1.21
CA PRO A 28 10.26 11.20 -2.51
C PRO A 28 9.73 9.77 -2.53
N VAL A 29 10.48 8.80 -2.01
CA VAL A 29 10.09 7.38 -1.98
C VAL A 29 8.88 7.16 -1.09
N ASN A 30 8.85 7.76 0.11
CA ASN A 30 7.70 7.72 1.01
C ASN A 30 6.43 8.28 0.35
N ARG A 31 6.52 9.45 -0.30
CA ARG A 31 5.37 10.03 -1.04
C ARG A 31 4.93 9.13 -2.18
N ARG A 32 5.87 8.52 -2.90
CA ARG A 32 5.59 7.59 -4.00
C ARG A 32 4.87 6.34 -3.48
N ALA A 33 5.36 5.73 -2.42
CA ALA A 33 4.76 4.55 -1.81
C ALA A 33 3.32 4.81 -1.32
N LEU A 34 3.09 5.93 -0.63
CA LEU A 34 1.75 6.31 -0.19
C LEU A 34 0.79 6.53 -1.37
N LYS A 35 1.25 7.20 -2.44
CA LYS A 35 0.47 7.34 -3.67
C LYS A 35 0.13 5.99 -4.31
N THR A 36 1.08 5.05 -4.33
CA THR A 36 0.84 3.69 -4.85
C THR A 36 -0.23 2.97 -4.04
N ILE A 37 -0.19 3.05 -2.71
CA ILE A 37 -1.20 2.47 -1.82
C ILE A 37 -2.58 3.10 -2.04
N GLU A 38 -2.63 4.42 -2.17
CA GLU A 38 -3.89 5.13 -2.45
C GLU A 38 -4.47 4.72 -3.79
N ARG A 39 -3.63 4.67 -4.84
CA ARG A 39 -4.00 4.27 -6.20
C ARG A 39 -4.53 2.85 -6.23
N LEU A 40 -3.75 1.87 -5.76
CA LEU A 40 -4.13 0.45 -5.79
C LEU A 40 -5.47 0.21 -5.10
N ALA A 41 -5.64 0.78 -3.91
CA ALA A 41 -6.88 0.60 -3.19
C ALA A 41 -8.06 1.34 -3.85
N ARG A 42 -7.85 2.45 -4.56
CA ARG A 42 -8.90 3.05 -5.40
C ARG A 42 -9.25 2.14 -6.58
N ASP A 43 -8.25 1.61 -7.27
CA ASP A 43 -8.44 0.74 -8.45
C ASP A 43 -9.21 -0.53 -8.06
N LEU A 44 -8.90 -1.10 -6.89
CA LEU A 44 -9.57 -2.29 -6.35
C LEU A 44 -11.01 -2.03 -5.86
N THR A 45 -11.38 -0.78 -5.56
CA THR A 45 -12.72 -0.39 -5.10
C THR A 45 -13.47 0.53 -6.06
N GLY A 46 -12.97 0.70 -7.29
CA GLY A 46 -13.55 1.60 -8.30
C GLY A 46 -14.86 1.10 -8.88
N GLU A 47 -15.37 1.76 -9.93
CA GLU A 47 -16.61 1.34 -10.61
C GLU A 47 -16.51 -0.06 -11.23
N SER A 48 -15.29 -0.56 -11.47
CA SER A 48 -14.99 -1.93 -11.90
C SER A 48 -14.45 -2.82 -10.75
N ALA A 49 -14.78 -2.49 -9.49
CA ALA A 49 -14.32 -3.25 -8.33
C ALA A 49 -14.67 -4.74 -8.44
N MET A 50 -13.75 -5.59 -7.99
CA MET A 50 -13.94 -7.03 -8.05
C MET A 50 -15.15 -7.46 -7.20
N PRO A 51 -16.03 -8.37 -7.68
CA PRO A 51 -17.25 -8.74 -6.98
C PRO A 51 -16.99 -9.27 -5.56
N GLY A 52 -17.64 -8.66 -4.57
CA GLY A 52 -17.56 -9.08 -3.17
C GLY A 52 -16.22 -8.81 -2.48
N LEU A 53 -15.30 -8.09 -3.13
CA LEU A 53 -14.07 -7.62 -2.50
C LEU A 53 -14.42 -6.58 -1.44
N ARG A 54 -13.88 -6.76 -0.24
CA ARG A 54 -13.92 -5.75 0.81
C ARG A 54 -12.52 -5.23 1.01
N LEU A 55 -12.39 -3.91 1.04
CA LEU A 55 -11.16 -3.22 1.35
C LEU A 55 -11.29 -2.51 2.69
N TRP A 56 -10.33 -2.73 3.58
CA TRP A 56 -10.23 -2.09 4.87
C TRP A 56 -9.02 -1.17 4.89
N ARG A 57 -9.23 0.11 5.22
CA ARG A 57 -8.15 1.09 5.39
C ARG A 57 -7.69 1.06 6.85
N ASP A 58 -6.66 0.27 7.14
CA ASP A 58 -6.13 0.15 8.49
C ASP A 58 -5.21 1.35 8.84
N ALA A 59 -4.48 1.90 7.86
CA ALA A 59 -3.67 3.11 8.01
C ALA A 59 -3.45 3.82 6.66
N ALA A 60 -2.84 5.02 6.67
CA ALA A 60 -2.50 5.73 5.44
C ALA A 60 -1.58 4.91 4.50
N GLY A 61 -0.64 4.19 5.09
CA GLY A 61 0.26 3.29 4.38
C GLY A 61 -0.14 1.83 4.46
N LYS A 62 -1.41 1.48 4.74
CA LYS A 62 -1.84 0.08 4.87
C LYS A 62 -3.30 -0.13 4.50
N PHE A 63 -3.55 -1.13 3.66
CA PHE A 63 -4.90 -1.65 3.49
C PHE A 63 -4.91 -3.18 3.55
N ARG A 64 -6.10 -3.71 3.83
CA ARG A 64 -6.39 -5.14 3.74
C ARG A 64 -7.53 -5.42 2.78
N LEU A 65 -7.46 -6.57 2.13
CA LEU A 65 -8.44 -7.11 1.22
C LEU A 65 -8.97 -8.41 1.79
N GLN A 66 -10.30 -8.55 1.76
CA GLN A 66 -10.98 -9.76 2.17
C GLN A 66 -12.15 -10.05 1.23
N ARG A 67 -12.46 -11.32 1.07
CA ARG A 67 -13.71 -11.76 0.45
C ARG A 67 -14.42 -12.71 1.42
N PRO A 68 -15.59 -12.36 1.98
CA PRO A 68 -16.20 -13.09 3.09
C PRO A 68 -16.24 -14.62 2.97
N PRO A 69 -16.63 -15.23 1.83
CA PRO A 69 -16.65 -16.69 1.69
C PRO A 69 -15.27 -17.38 1.65
N ARG A 70 -14.16 -16.63 1.59
CA ARG A 70 -12.83 -17.21 1.32
C ARG A 70 -11.99 -17.48 2.56
N ASN A 71 -12.35 -16.87 3.71
CA ASN A 71 -11.58 -16.95 4.95
C ASN A 71 -10.06 -16.73 4.74
N ALA A 72 -9.77 -15.72 3.92
CA ALA A 72 -8.43 -15.31 3.55
C ALA A 72 -8.33 -13.79 3.58
N GLU A 73 -7.13 -13.32 3.84
CA GLU A 73 -6.80 -11.93 4.01
C GLU A 73 -5.51 -11.62 3.25
N ILE A 74 -5.51 -10.51 2.53
CA ILE A 74 -4.32 -9.99 1.85
C ILE A 74 -4.08 -8.58 2.37
N ALA A 75 -2.88 -8.28 2.86
CA ALA A 75 -2.53 -6.94 3.29
C ALA A 75 -1.40 -6.36 2.44
N LEU A 76 -1.49 -5.08 2.12
CA LEU A 76 -0.40 -4.33 1.53
C LEU A 76 -0.04 -3.16 2.45
N GLU A 77 1.23 -3.07 2.81
CA GLU A 77 1.73 -2.10 3.78
C GLU A 77 3.04 -1.45 3.33
N TRP A 78 3.11 -0.13 3.39
CA TRP A 78 4.38 0.61 3.29
C TRP A 78 5.01 0.71 4.67
N GLN A 79 6.14 0.02 4.85
CA GLN A 79 6.91 0.05 6.09
C GLN A 79 8.06 1.05 5.94
N ARG A 80 7.83 2.26 6.47
CA ARG A 80 8.80 3.37 6.39
C ARG A 80 10.15 3.03 7.02
N ASP A 81 10.18 2.27 8.10
CA ASP A 81 11.41 1.97 8.85
C ASP A 81 12.40 1.11 8.06
N ILE A 82 11.90 0.33 7.10
CA ILE A 82 12.71 -0.51 6.22
C ILE A 82 12.65 -0.05 4.76
N THR A 83 11.99 1.07 4.48
CA THR A 83 11.79 1.65 3.15
C THR A 83 11.31 0.60 2.13
N ALA A 84 10.35 -0.25 2.53
CA ALA A 84 9.84 -1.33 1.70
C ALA A 84 8.31 -1.42 1.70
N MET A 85 7.75 -1.79 0.55
CA MET A 85 6.37 -2.25 0.47
C MET A 85 6.33 -3.72 0.88
N VAL A 86 5.33 -4.14 1.63
CA VAL A 86 5.17 -5.50 2.12
C VAL A 86 3.79 -6.01 1.76
N LEU A 87 3.73 -7.08 0.97
CA LEU A 87 2.52 -7.83 0.67
C LEU A 87 2.48 -9.06 1.56
N THR A 88 1.41 -9.25 2.31
CA THR A 88 1.16 -10.47 3.08
C THR A 88 -0.15 -11.12 2.65
N ALA A 89 -0.22 -12.44 2.78
CA ALA A 89 -1.47 -13.18 2.66
C ALA A 89 -1.59 -14.21 3.77
N GLU A 90 -2.78 -14.31 4.34
CA GLU A 90 -3.17 -15.28 5.37
C GLU A 90 -4.40 -16.05 4.91
N LYS A 91 -4.47 -17.33 5.28
CA LYS A 91 -5.62 -18.19 4.99
C LYS A 91 -5.89 -19.12 6.15
N PHE A 92 -7.13 -19.11 6.66
CA PHE A 92 -7.51 -19.82 7.88
C PHE A 92 -6.69 -19.40 9.11
N GLY A 93 -6.24 -18.14 9.17
CA GLY A 93 -5.37 -17.63 10.23
C GLY A 93 -3.90 -18.03 10.11
N GLU A 94 -3.53 -18.79 9.07
CA GLU A 94 -2.16 -19.23 8.84
C GLU A 94 -1.47 -18.34 7.78
N PRO A 95 -0.21 -17.93 8.01
CA PRO A 95 0.55 -17.16 7.02
C PRO A 95 0.83 -18.01 5.78
N ARG A 96 0.56 -17.45 4.60
CA ARG A 96 0.75 -18.11 3.30
C ARG A 96 1.79 -17.42 2.43
N ARG A 97 1.83 -16.09 2.48
CA ARG A 97 2.73 -15.30 1.64
C ARG A 97 3.25 -14.09 2.39
N LEU A 98 4.53 -13.79 2.21
CA LEU A 98 5.16 -12.55 2.61
C LEU A 98 6.16 -12.19 1.52
N VAL A 99 5.98 -11.03 0.90
CA VAL A 99 6.90 -10.51 -0.11
C VAL A 99 7.23 -9.06 0.21
N ARG A 100 8.50 -8.69 0.07
CA ARG A 100 8.98 -7.32 0.26
C ARG A 100 9.43 -6.75 -1.07
N TYR A 101 9.14 -5.47 -1.28
CA TYR A 101 9.49 -4.76 -2.50
C TYR A 101 10.24 -3.48 -2.18
N VAL A 102 11.26 -3.20 -2.99
CA VAL A 102 11.99 -1.94 -2.98
C VAL A 102 11.60 -1.15 -4.21
N TYR A 103 11.51 0.17 -4.04
CA TYR A 103 11.21 1.07 -5.14
C TYR A 103 12.42 1.16 -6.08
N GLU A 104 12.20 0.89 -7.37
CA GLU A 104 13.20 1.01 -8.44
C GLU A 104 12.92 2.28 -9.24
N PRO A 105 13.72 3.35 -9.10
CA PRO A 105 13.41 4.65 -9.70
C PRO A 105 13.50 4.68 -11.22
N THR A 106 14.28 3.78 -11.81
CA THR A 106 14.54 3.73 -13.25
C THR A 106 13.30 3.31 -14.04
N GLU A 107 12.57 2.33 -13.52
CA GLU A 107 11.35 1.78 -14.13
C GLU A 107 10.07 2.29 -13.45
N ASP A 108 10.20 3.04 -12.34
CA ASP A 108 9.10 3.59 -11.56
C ASP A 108 8.15 2.49 -10.99
N ILE A 109 8.75 1.36 -10.62
CA ILE A 109 8.06 0.17 -10.10
C ILE A 109 8.52 -0.21 -8.68
N PHE A 110 7.75 -1.10 -8.05
CA PHE A 110 8.15 -1.80 -6.83
C PHE A 110 8.58 -3.22 -7.19
N ARG A 111 9.89 -3.46 -7.23
CA ARG A 111 10.46 -4.77 -7.53
C ARG A 111 10.66 -5.59 -6.27
N ARG A 112 10.51 -6.91 -6.38
CA ARG A 112 10.78 -7.82 -5.26
C ARG A 112 12.22 -7.63 -4.75
N MET A 113 12.40 -7.73 -3.45
CA MET A 113 13.73 -7.80 -2.83
C MET A 113 14.40 -9.16 -3.08
N GLU A 114 13.59 -10.22 -3.20
CA GLU A 114 14.04 -11.59 -3.36
C GLU A 114 13.49 -12.16 -4.67
N GLY A 115 14.39 -12.58 -5.56
CA GLY A 115 14.03 -13.14 -6.87
C GLY A 115 13.54 -12.10 -7.87
N GLU A 116 12.91 -12.58 -8.94
CA GLU A 116 12.30 -11.75 -9.99
C GLU A 116 10.81 -11.57 -9.73
N GLY A 117 10.27 -10.40 -10.11
CA GLY A 117 8.86 -10.06 -10.02
C GLY A 117 8.60 -8.65 -9.50
N GLU A 118 7.36 -8.19 -9.69
CA GLU A 118 6.91 -6.88 -9.23
C GLU A 118 5.59 -6.94 -8.46
N LEU A 119 5.27 -5.83 -7.79
CA LEU A 119 4.13 -5.72 -6.89
C LEU A 119 2.78 -6.01 -7.54
N HIS A 120 2.51 -5.51 -8.75
CA HIS A 120 1.18 -5.66 -9.35
C HIS A 120 0.91 -7.10 -9.78
N ASP A 121 1.90 -7.77 -10.37
CA ASP A 121 1.83 -9.19 -10.72
C ASP A 121 1.56 -10.03 -9.49
N ASP A 122 2.31 -9.79 -8.41
CA ASP A 122 2.15 -10.53 -7.16
C ASP A 122 0.81 -10.32 -6.48
N LEU A 123 0.33 -9.08 -6.46
CA LEU A 123 -0.97 -8.76 -5.91
C LEU A 123 -2.07 -9.45 -6.71
N THR A 124 -1.95 -9.47 -8.05
CA THR A 124 -2.88 -10.13 -8.95
C THR A 124 -2.91 -11.64 -8.71
N ASP A 125 -1.75 -12.28 -8.71
CA ASP A 125 -1.62 -13.72 -8.45
C ASP A 125 -2.18 -14.10 -7.08
N THR A 126 -1.89 -13.29 -6.06
CA THR A 126 -2.36 -13.51 -4.68
C THR A 126 -3.87 -13.35 -4.57
N LEU A 127 -4.45 -12.36 -5.27
CA LEU A 127 -5.89 -12.17 -5.37
C LEU A 127 -6.56 -13.37 -6.03
N VAL A 128 -6.04 -13.83 -7.16
CA VAL A 128 -6.56 -15.00 -7.89
C VAL A 128 -6.42 -16.26 -7.04
N GLU A 129 -5.29 -16.46 -6.37
CA GLU A 129 -5.07 -17.67 -5.57
C GLU A 129 -5.99 -17.77 -4.34
N TYR A 130 -6.16 -16.66 -3.60
CA TYR A 130 -6.82 -16.73 -2.30
C TYR A 130 -8.24 -16.15 -2.28
N LEU A 131 -8.52 -15.12 -3.08
CA LEU A 131 -9.83 -14.46 -3.08
C LEU A 131 -10.69 -14.81 -4.30
N TYR A 132 -10.08 -15.08 -5.47
CA TYR A 132 -10.76 -15.32 -6.75
C TYR A 132 -10.24 -16.56 -7.51
N PRO A 133 -10.20 -17.76 -6.89
CA PRO A 133 -9.70 -18.96 -7.57
C PRO A 133 -10.52 -19.36 -8.80
N GLU A 134 -11.76 -18.84 -8.92
CA GLU A 134 -12.59 -19.01 -10.11
C GLU A 134 -12.08 -18.28 -11.36
N ALA A 135 -11.09 -17.39 -11.23
CA ALA A 135 -10.52 -16.62 -12.34
C ALA A 135 -9.28 -17.30 -12.98
N ARG A 136 -8.94 -18.53 -12.55
CA ARG A 136 -7.85 -19.33 -13.10
C ARG A 136 -8.24 -20.06 -14.38
#